data_AF-A0A1L6MZ63-F1
#
_entry.id   AF-A0A1L6MZ63-F1
#
_cell.length_a   1.000
_cell.length_b   1.000
_cell.length_c   1.000
_cell.angle_alpha   90.00
_cell.angle_beta   90.00
_cell.angle_gamma   90.00
#
_symmetry.space_group_name_H-M   'P 1'
#
loop_
_entity.id
_entity.type
_entity.pdbx_description
1 polymer ?
#
loop_
_entity_poly.entity_id
_entity_poly.type
_entity_poly.pdbx_seq_one_letter_code
_entity_poly.pdbx_strand_id
1 'polypeptide(L)' 'MLQLTQDHLMTVIKKLRQPVLGVCLGMQILYEFSEEGEVERIGVFHKKMDKITYSPSYMIPHMGWDNLE' A
#
# COMPACT_ATOMS: atom_id res chain seq x y z
N MET A 1 -10.54 -0.23 -4.72
CA MET A 1 -10.12 -0.16 -6.14
C MET A 1 -11.24 0.28 -7.05
N LEU A 2 -12.43 -0.33 -7.01
CA LEU A 2 -13.58 0.07 -7.85
C LEU A 2 -13.87 1.58 -7.83
N GLN A 3 -13.95 2.17 -6.63
CA GLN A 3 -14.18 3.62 -6.47
C GLN A 3 -13.06 4.47 -7.11
N LEU A 4 -11.79 4.11 -6.89
CA LEU A 4 -10.64 4.83 -7.47
C LEU A 4 -10.63 4.78 -9.00
N THR A 5 -11.10 3.69 -9.59
CA THR A 5 -11.27 3.55 -11.04
C THR A 5 -12.43 4.40 -11.53
N GLN A 6 -13.58 4.37 -10.84
CA GLN A 6 -14.74 5.21 -11.17
C GLN A 6 -14.39 6.70 -11.12
N ASP A 7 -13.61 7.12 -10.13
CA ASP A 7 -13.19 8.51 -9.94
C ASP A 7 -12.00 8.91 -10.81
N HIS A 8 -11.54 8.03 -11.72
CA HIS A 8 -10.39 8.27 -12.60
C HIS A 8 -9.04 8.48 -11.88
N LEU A 9 -8.98 8.22 -10.57
CA LEU A 9 -7.82 8.49 -9.72
C LEU A 9 -6.65 7.57 -10.03
N MET A 10 -6.90 6.35 -10.51
CA MET A 10 -5.84 5.42 -10.96
C MET A 10 -4.91 6.07 -11.99
N THR A 11 -5.50 6.70 -13.01
CA THR A 11 -4.78 7.36 -14.10
C THR A 11 -4.10 8.64 -13.63
N VAL A 12 -4.79 9.43 -12.78
CA VAL A 12 -4.24 10.67 -12.24
C VAL A 12 -2.99 10.39 -11.43
N ILE A 13 -3.07 9.45 -10.47
CA ILE A 13 -1.96 9.11 -9.57
C ILE A 13 -0.74 8.61 -10.37
N LYS A 14 -0.94 7.75 -11.38
CA LYS A 14 0.14 7.26 -12.26
C LYS A 14 0.84 8.35 -13.09
N LYS A 15 0.15 9.47 -13.37
CA LYS A 15 0.66 10.56 -14.21
C LYS A 15 1.27 11.71 -13.41
N LEU A 16 1.15 11.69 -12.07
CA LEU A 16 1.76 12.73 -11.23
C LEU A 16 3.27 12.76 -11.43
N ARG A 17 3.84 13.96 -11.43
CA ARG A 17 5.29 14.20 -11.61
C ARG A 17 5.92 14.88 -10.42
N GLN A 18 5.13 15.57 -9.62
CA GLN A 18 5.55 16.11 -8.33
C GLN A 18 5.80 14.97 -7.33
N PRO A 19 6.58 15.20 -6.26
CA PRO A 19 6.68 14.25 -5.15
C PRO A 19 5.30 13.87 -4.59
N VAL A 20 5.07 12.58 -4.38
CA VAL A 20 3.80 12.03 -3.87
C VAL A 20 4.08 11.26 -2.59
N LEU A 21 3.24 11.45 -1.58
CA LEU A 21 3.28 10.72 -0.32
C LEU A 21 2.01 9.87 -0.17
N GLY A 22 2.17 8.57 -0.02
CA GLY A 22 1.11 7.66 0.42
C GLY A 22 1.20 7.42 1.92
N VAL A 23 0.07 7.41 2.64
CA VAL A 23 0.02 7.20 4.09
C VAL A 23 -0.84 5.98 4.40
N CYS A 24 -0.33 5.07 5.24
CA CYS A 24 -1.01 3.83 5.62
C CYS A 24 -1.48 3.06 4.37
N LEU A 25 -2.77 2.80 4.19
CA LEU A 25 -3.34 2.16 3.00
C LEU A 25 -2.97 2.89 1.69
N GLY A 26 -2.85 4.22 1.73
CA GLY A 26 -2.41 5.03 0.59
C GLY A 26 -1.00 4.68 0.11
N MET A 27 -0.12 4.25 1.02
CA MET A 27 1.19 3.70 0.66
C MET A 27 1.04 2.30 0.03
N GLN A 28 0.21 1.45 0.65
CA GLN A 28 0.04 0.06 0.24
C GLN A 28 -0.51 -0.08 -1.19
N ILE A 29 -1.43 0.80 -1.61
CA ILE A 29 -2.01 0.77 -2.97
C ILE A 29 -1.02 1.19 -4.06
N LEU A 30 0.14 1.76 -3.71
CA LEU A 30 1.20 2.09 -4.67
C LEU A 30 1.99 0.86 -5.12
N TYR A 31 1.94 -0.24 -4.36
CA TYR A 31 2.50 -1.53 -4.76
C TYR A 31 1.67 -2.19 -5.86
N GLU A 32 2.20 -3.22 -6.49
CA GLU A 32 1.52 -3.97 -7.56
C GLU A 32 0.51 -4.98 -6.99
N PHE A 33 0.88 -5.63 -5.88
CA PHE A 33 0.11 -6.72 -5.28
C PHE A 33 0.28 -6.77 -3.75
N SER A 34 -0.65 -7.44 -3.07
CA SER A 34 -0.54 -7.79 -1.66
C SER A 34 -1.29 -9.04 -1.28
N GLU A 35 -0.71 -9.77 -0.35
CA GLU A 35 -1.30 -10.99 0.20
C GLU A 35 -2.57 -10.74 1.05
N GLU A 36 -2.79 -9.51 1.54
CA GLU A 36 -4.02 -9.17 2.28
C GLU A 36 -5.29 -9.09 1.42
N GLY A 37 -5.16 -8.97 0.11
CA GLY A 37 -6.31 -8.94 -0.78
C GLY A 37 -5.84 -9.06 -2.21
N GLU A 38 -6.25 -10.14 -2.89
CA GLU A 38 -5.94 -10.46 -4.28
C GLU A 38 -6.57 -9.46 -5.26
N VAL A 39 -6.15 -8.21 -5.18
CA VAL A 39 -6.71 -7.09 -5.93
C VAL A 39 -5.57 -6.35 -6.60
N GLU A 40 -5.72 -6.09 -7.90
CA GLU A 40 -4.81 -5.26 -8.67
C GLU A 40 -4.77 -3.85 -8.08
N ARG A 41 -3.55 -3.32 -7.89
CA ARG A 41 -3.30 -2.01 -7.28
C ARG A 41 -2.72 -1.03 -8.29
N ILE A 42 -2.32 0.15 -7.85
CA ILE A 42 -1.79 1.17 -8.76
C ILE A 42 -0.48 0.70 -9.39
N GLY A 43 0.37 -0.05 -8.68
CA GLY A 43 1.59 -0.60 -9.27
C GLY A 43 2.59 0.47 -9.69
N VAL A 44 2.72 1.54 -8.91
CA VAL A 44 3.83 2.51 -9.04
C VAL A 44 5.15 1.83 -8.67
N PHE A 45 5.11 1.02 -7.61
CA PHE A 45 6.21 0.14 -7.23
C PHE A 45 5.93 -1.27 -7.76
N HIS A 46 6.80 -1.76 -8.65
CA HIS A 46 6.80 -3.13 -9.18
C HIS A 46 7.33 -4.11 -8.15
N LYS A 47 6.66 -4.14 -6.99
CA LYS A 47 6.98 -4.98 -5.84
C LYS A 47 5.67 -5.48 -5.22
N LYS A 48 5.76 -6.64 -4.58
CA LYS A 48 4.70 -7.19 -3.76
C LYS A 48 4.82 -6.68 -2.33
N MET A 49 3.69 -6.57 -1.65
CA MET A 49 3.63 -6.30 -0.23
C MET A 49 3.20 -7.58 0.50
N ASP A 50 4.07 -8.08 1.36
CA ASP A 50 3.86 -9.32 2.09
C ASP A 50 3.13 -9.04 3.40
N LYS A 51 2.42 -10.05 3.93
CA LYS A 51 1.87 -9.97 5.28
C LYS A 51 2.99 -9.93 6.30
N ILE A 52 2.74 -9.23 7.41
CA ILE A 52 3.62 -9.28 8.57
C ILE A 52 3.68 -10.74 9.05
N THR A 53 4.88 -11.32 9.07
CA THR A 53 5.08 -12.69 9.54
C THR A 53 4.99 -12.71 11.06
N TYR A 54 4.17 -13.60 11.60
CA TYR A 54 4.05 -13.78 13.04
C TYR A 54 5.39 -14.13 13.69
N SER A 55 5.70 -13.46 14.79
CA SER A 55 6.82 -13.79 15.68
C SER A 55 6.34 -13.70 17.12
N PRO A 56 6.80 -14.56 18.03
CA PRO A 56 6.52 -14.42 19.47
C PRO A 56 6.99 -13.07 20.06
N SER A 57 7.89 -12.37 19.36
CA SER A 57 8.45 -11.09 19.82
C SER A 57 7.58 -9.86 19.53
N TYR A 58 6.54 -9.98 18.70
CA TYR A 58 5.65 -8.86 18.39
C TYR A 58 4.22 -9.31 18.04
N MET A 59 3.24 -8.47 18.36
CA MET A 59 1.82 -8.75 18.16
C MET A 59 1.37 -8.32 16.75
N ILE A 60 0.42 -9.06 16.17
CA ILE A 60 -0.24 -8.73 14.90
C ILE A 60 -1.72 -8.42 15.20
N PRO A 61 -2.28 -7.31 14.67
CA PRO A 61 -1.63 -6.30 13.84
C PRO A 61 -0.61 -5.47 14.63
N HIS A 62 0.39 -4.93 13.94
CA HIS A 62 1.32 -3.99 14.54
C HIS A 62 0.57 -2.70 14.92
N MET A 63 0.42 -2.46 16.21
CA MET A 63 -0.36 -1.36 16.78
C MET A 63 0.41 -0.74 17.95
N GLY A 64 0.53 0.58 17.94
CA GLY A 64 1.26 1.32 18.97
C GLY A 64 2.21 2.34 18.36
N TRP A 65 3.12 2.82 19.19
CA TRP A 65 4.22 3.68 18.77
C TRP A 65 5.45 2.81 18.53
N ASP A 66 6.08 3.02 17.38
CA ASP A 66 7.32 2.35 17.00
C ASP A 66 8.30 3.38 16.44
N ASN A 67 9.58 3.04 16.47
CA ASN A 67 10.65 3.91 15.98
C ASN A 67 11.00 3.55 14.53
N LEU A 68 11.45 4.54 13.75
CA LEU A 68 11.82 4.38 12.34
C LEU A 68 13.34 4.20 12.12
N GLU A 69 14.09 3.84 13.18
CA GLU A 69 15.56 3.73 13.15
C GLU A 69 16.09 2.67 12.18
#